data_AF-A0A1X7U971-F1
#
_entry.id   AF-A0A1X7U971-F1
#
_cell.length_a   1.000
_cell.length_b   1.000
_cell.length_c   1.000
_cell.angle_alpha   90.00
_cell.angle_beta   90.00
_cell.angle_gamma   90.00
#
_symmetry.space_group_name_H-M   'P 1'
#
loop_
_entity.id
_entity.type
_entity.pdbx_description
1 polymer ?
#
loop_
_entity_poly.entity_id
_entity_poly.type
_entity_poly.pdbx_seq_one_letter_code
_entity_poly.pdbx_strand_id
1 'polypeptide(L)'
;ISDFGMSRDLTETDYYTASEGGLIPVKWTAPEALKFRKYSSASDVWSYGCLMYEIWSLGHKPFDTIKNNEYMKKISSGYRLQPVPGCPKMMYEIMMKCWHPESKKRPSFNEIMLLLLKDDSTLLLIPDEDRLTHSEAGQLGGPLEAGDKLYTDLQSMYIDDEQ
;
A
#
# COMPACT_ATOMS: atom_id res chain seq x y z
N ILE A 1 17.11 -0.78 -5.63
CA ILE A 1 16.36 -2.04 -5.83
C ILE A 1 17.40 -3.13 -6.03
N SER A 2 17.35 -4.19 -5.23
CA SER A 2 18.31 -5.29 -5.24
C SER A 2 17.59 -6.61 -4.98
N ASP A 3 18.29 -7.73 -5.19
CA ASP A 3 17.77 -9.10 -5.08
C ASP A 3 16.67 -9.45 -6.08
N PHE A 4 17.09 -9.75 -7.31
CA PHE A 4 16.22 -10.15 -8.41
C PHE A 4 16.02 -11.67 -8.50
N GLY A 5 16.35 -12.44 -7.44
CA GLY A 5 16.27 -13.92 -7.46
C GLY A 5 14.86 -14.46 -7.75
N MET A 6 13.84 -13.65 -7.45
CA MET A 6 12.43 -13.95 -7.75
C MET A 6 11.87 -13.19 -8.95
N SER A 7 12.63 -12.29 -9.56
CA SER A 7 12.18 -11.51 -10.72
C SER A 7 12.07 -12.39 -11.96
N ARG A 8 11.08 -12.08 -12.80
CA ARG A 8 10.81 -12.80 -14.05
C ARG A 8 10.55 -11.78 -15.14
N ASP A 9 11.01 -12.10 -16.34
CA ASP A 9 10.72 -11.30 -17.53
C ASP A 9 9.30 -11.57 -18.01
N LEU A 10 8.58 -10.52 -18.41
CA LEU A 10 7.24 -10.62 -18.96
C LEU A 10 7.39 -10.71 -20.48
N THR A 11 7.40 -11.94 -21.01
CA THR A 11 7.73 -12.16 -22.42
C THR A 11 6.61 -11.74 -23.37
N GLU A 12 5.41 -12.33 -23.24
CA GLU A 12 4.29 -12.15 -24.18
C GLU A 12 2.95 -11.80 -23.52
N THR A 13 2.81 -12.06 -22.22
CA THR A 13 1.63 -11.74 -21.43
C THR A 13 1.99 -10.70 -20.37
N ASP A 14 1.06 -9.77 -20.09
CA ASP A 14 1.23 -8.72 -19.04
C ASP A 14 1.37 -9.29 -17.61
N TYR A 15 1.37 -10.62 -17.47
CA TYR A 15 1.59 -11.32 -16.21
C TYR A 15 2.35 -12.65 -16.40
N TYR A 16 3.06 -13.06 -15.36
CA TYR A 16 3.69 -14.37 -15.20
C TYR A 16 2.87 -15.24 -14.24
N THR A 17 2.73 -16.53 -14.54
CA THR A 17 2.10 -17.52 -13.62
C THR A 17 3.20 -18.36 -12.96
N ALA A 18 3.34 -18.26 -11.63
CA ALA A 18 4.36 -19.03 -10.91
C ALA A 18 3.99 -20.52 -10.73
N SER A 19 4.99 -21.39 -10.79
CA SER A 19 4.86 -22.82 -10.47
C SER A 19 4.61 -23.06 -8.97
N GLU A 20 3.95 -24.16 -8.63
CA GLU A 20 3.67 -24.54 -7.23
C GLU A 20 4.97 -24.74 -6.42
N GLY A 21 4.94 -24.38 -5.13
CA GLY A 21 6.02 -24.66 -4.17
C GLY A 21 6.93 -23.48 -3.76
N GLY A 22 6.78 -22.30 -4.36
CA GLY A 22 7.55 -21.10 -3.98
C GLY A 22 7.06 -20.45 -2.67
N LEU A 23 7.99 -20.17 -1.75
CA LEU A 23 7.74 -19.28 -0.60
C LEU A 23 7.48 -17.86 -1.13
N ILE A 24 6.41 -17.24 -0.65
CA ILE A 24 6.05 -15.87 -1.06
C ILE A 24 5.76 -14.98 0.16
N PRO A 25 6.13 -13.69 0.11
CA PRO A 25 5.87 -12.76 1.20
C PRO A 25 4.40 -12.34 1.20
N VAL A 26 3.55 -13.12 1.90
CA VAL A 26 2.07 -12.97 1.87
C VAL A 26 1.60 -11.52 2.04
N LYS A 27 2.13 -10.79 3.03
CA LYS A 27 1.67 -9.44 3.39
C LYS A 27 2.05 -8.33 2.40
N TRP A 28 3.00 -8.61 1.49
CA TRP A 28 3.40 -7.71 0.40
C TRP A 28 2.80 -8.13 -0.93
N THR A 29 2.25 -9.35 -1.03
CA THR A 29 1.79 -9.90 -2.30
C THR A 29 0.37 -9.43 -2.60
N ALA A 30 0.16 -8.91 -3.81
CA ALA A 30 -1.15 -8.50 -4.28
C ALA A 30 -2.20 -9.64 -4.23
N PRO A 31 -3.49 -9.34 -4.04
CA PRO A 31 -4.53 -10.36 -3.88
C PRO A 31 -4.66 -11.30 -5.08
N GLU A 32 -4.49 -10.79 -6.30
CA GLU A 32 -4.50 -11.59 -7.54
C GLU A 32 -3.26 -12.49 -7.67
N ALA A 33 -2.11 -12.01 -7.20
CA ALA A 33 -0.86 -12.79 -7.20
C ALA A 33 -0.92 -13.89 -6.13
N LEU A 34 -1.57 -13.64 -4.98
CA LEU A 34 -1.83 -14.67 -3.97
C LEU A 34 -2.83 -15.73 -4.46
N LYS A 35 -3.95 -15.30 -5.04
CA LYS A 35 -5.06 -16.17 -5.40
C LYS A 35 -4.80 -16.97 -6.68
N PHE A 36 -4.20 -16.34 -7.67
CA PHE A 36 -4.06 -16.91 -9.02
C PHE A 36 -2.60 -17.08 -9.45
N ARG A 37 -1.63 -16.75 -8.59
CA ARG A 37 -0.20 -16.75 -8.94
C ARG A 37 0.14 -15.90 -10.15
N LYS A 38 -0.69 -14.88 -10.44
CA LYS A 38 -0.49 -13.93 -11.55
C LYS A 38 0.30 -12.72 -11.06
N TYR A 39 1.57 -12.66 -11.44
CA TYR A 39 2.49 -11.56 -11.13
C TYR A 39 2.60 -10.63 -12.33
N SER A 40 2.47 -9.33 -12.13
CA SER A 40 2.51 -8.30 -13.18
C SER A 40 3.11 -7.02 -12.62
N SER A 41 3.41 -6.03 -13.48
CA SER A 41 3.79 -4.70 -12.98
C SER A 41 2.76 -4.10 -12.02
N ALA A 42 1.46 -4.41 -12.20
CA ALA A 42 0.41 -3.96 -11.29
C ALA A 42 0.45 -4.67 -9.91
N SER A 43 0.93 -5.92 -9.83
CA SER A 43 1.16 -6.57 -8.53
C SER A 43 2.41 -6.03 -7.84
N ASP A 44 3.40 -5.58 -8.61
CA ASP A 44 4.58 -4.89 -8.07
C ASP A 44 4.20 -3.51 -7.52
N VAL A 45 3.25 -2.81 -8.15
CA VAL A 45 2.68 -1.55 -7.62
C VAL A 45 2.02 -1.75 -6.26
N TRP A 46 1.28 -2.85 -6.05
CA TRP A 46 0.74 -3.18 -4.73
C TRP A 46 1.86 -3.33 -3.69
N SER A 47 2.90 -4.09 -4.04
CA SER A 47 4.08 -4.32 -3.21
C SER A 47 4.83 -3.00 -2.91
N TYR A 48 4.87 -2.08 -3.89
CA TYR A 48 5.42 -0.75 -3.72
C TYR A 48 4.61 0.11 -2.75
N GLY A 49 3.28 0.00 -2.74
CA GLY A 49 2.45 0.62 -1.70
C GLY A 49 2.84 0.13 -0.29
N CYS A 50 3.10 -1.17 -0.12
CA CYS A 50 3.61 -1.71 1.14
C CYS A 50 5.00 -1.16 1.49
N LEU A 51 5.90 -1.01 0.51
CA LEU A 51 7.21 -0.40 0.72
C LEU A 51 7.10 1.08 1.15
N MET A 52 6.18 1.84 0.54
CA MET A 52 5.93 3.23 0.94
C MET A 52 5.46 3.28 2.40
N TYR A 53 4.58 2.38 2.82
CA TYR A 53 4.19 2.25 4.23
C TYR A 53 5.39 1.96 5.13
N GLU A 54 6.27 1.02 4.76
CA GLU A 54 7.49 0.71 5.52
C GLU A 54 8.40 1.93 5.66
N ILE A 55 8.56 2.73 4.60
CA ILE A 55 9.38 3.96 4.64
C ILE A 55 8.79 4.95 5.65
N TRP A 56 7.50 5.24 5.56
CA TRP A 56 6.85 6.23 6.43
C TRP A 56 6.71 5.76 7.86
N SER A 57 6.59 4.46 8.08
CA SER A 57 6.54 3.86 9.41
C SER A 57 7.91 3.53 9.99
N LEU A 58 9.01 3.97 9.37
CA LEU A 58 10.39 3.73 9.84
C LEU A 58 10.72 2.23 10.00
N GLY A 59 10.22 1.40 9.08
CA GLY A 59 10.53 -0.03 8.98
C GLY A 59 9.53 -0.96 9.67
N HIS A 60 8.36 -0.46 10.09
CA HIS A 60 7.32 -1.35 10.60
C HIS A 60 6.76 -2.25 9.50
N LYS A 61 6.57 -3.52 9.86
CA LYS A 61 6.06 -4.53 8.95
C LYS A 61 4.59 -4.23 8.57
N PRO A 62 4.24 -4.23 7.27
CA PRO A 62 2.86 -4.07 6.85
C PRO A 62 2.01 -5.23 7.37
N PHE A 63 0.81 -4.90 7.85
CA PHE A 63 -0.21 -5.84 8.33
C PHE A 63 0.28 -6.72 9.49
N ASP A 64 1.19 -6.23 10.34
CA ASP A 64 1.85 -7.09 11.33
C ASP A 64 0.87 -7.77 12.30
N THR A 65 -0.19 -7.06 12.67
CA THR A 65 -1.28 -7.54 13.53
C THR A 65 -2.20 -8.59 12.89
N ILE A 66 -2.12 -8.78 11.57
CA ILE A 66 -2.96 -9.71 10.81
C ILE A 66 -2.20 -11.01 10.52
N LYS A 67 -2.81 -12.16 10.80
CA LYS A 67 -2.24 -13.47 10.48
C LYS A 67 -2.32 -13.74 8.98
N ASN A 68 -1.36 -14.50 8.44
CA ASN A 68 -1.32 -14.81 7.00
C ASN A 68 -2.59 -15.50 6.48
N ASN A 69 -3.23 -16.36 7.29
CA ASN A 69 -4.47 -17.05 6.94
C ASN A 69 -5.71 -16.12 6.94
N GLU A 70 -5.64 -14.99 7.64
CA GLU A 70 -6.71 -13.98 7.71
C GLU A 70 -6.50 -12.85 6.68
N TYR A 71 -5.28 -12.69 6.17
CA TYR A 71 -4.88 -11.62 5.26
C TYR A 71 -5.83 -11.47 4.08
N MET A 72 -6.07 -12.55 3.32
CA MET A 72 -6.93 -12.50 2.14
C MET A 72 -8.37 -12.12 2.48
N LYS A 73 -8.92 -12.62 3.60
CA LYS A 73 -10.27 -12.26 4.06
C LYS A 73 -10.35 -10.77 4.38
N LYS A 74 -9.34 -10.23 5.06
CA LYS A 74 -9.27 -8.82 5.46
C LYS A 74 -9.14 -7.91 4.24
N ILE A 75 -8.22 -8.20 3.31
CA ILE A 75 -8.06 -7.42 2.07
C ILE A 75 -9.33 -7.44 1.21
N SER A 76 -10.01 -8.59 1.15
CA SER A 76 -11.26 -8.75 0.39
C SER A 76 -12.44 -7.98 1.00
N SER A 77 -12.38 -7.61 2.29
CA SER A 77 -13.41 -6.78 2.94
C SER A 77 -13.17 -5.28 2.75
N GLY A 78 -12.31 -4.88 1.82
CA GLY A 78 -11.95 -3.47 1.61
C GLY A 78 -10.87 -2.91 2.52
N TYR A 79 -10.49 -3.62 3.58
CA TYR A 79 -9.51 -3.11 4.55
C TYR A 79 -8.15 -2.81 3.90
N ARG A 80 -7.56 -1.68 4.29
CA ARG A 80 -6.19 -1.28 3.97
C ARG A 80 -5.44 -0.89 5.24
N LEU A 81 -4.12 -0.74 5.15
CA LEU A 81 -3.28 -0.33 6.28
C LEU A 81 -3.77 1.00 6.84
N GLN A 82 -3.68 1.20 8.14
CA GLN A 82 -3.98 2.49 8.73
C GLN A 82 -2.93 3.52 8.28
N PRO A 83 -3.26 4.81 8.23
CA PRO A 83 -2.28 5.83 7.91
C PRO A 83 -1.21 5.88 8.99
N VAL A 84 0.02 6.19 8.59
CA VAL A 84 1.13 6.31 9.53
C VAL A 84 1.17 7.75 10.06
N PRO A 85 1.40 7.96 11.37
CA PRO A 85 1.68 9.29 11.91
C PRO A 85 2.83 9.96 11.17
N GLY A 86 2.69 11.26 10.88
CA GLY A 86 3.69 11.99 10.14
C GLY A 86 3.64 11.80 8.62
N CYS A 87 2.81 10.90 8.09
CA CYS A 87 2.65 10.68 6.66
C CYS A 87 1.67 11.69 6.05
N PRO A 88 2.09 12.55 5.09
CA PRO A 88 1.20 13.48 4.41
C PRO A 88 0.04 12.78 3.70
N LYS A 89 -1.14 13.42 3.68
CA LYS A 89 -2.34 12.88 3.03
C LYS A 89 -2.08 12.43 1.59
N MET A 90 -1.38 13.26 0.80
CA MET A 90 -1.04 12.95 -0.59
C MET A 90 -0.21 11.67 -0.73
N MET A 91 0.75 11.44 0.18
CA MET A 91 1.53 10.19 0.18
C MET A 91 0.64 8.99 0.47
N TYR A 92 -0.25 9.15 1.46
CA TYR A 92 -1.21 8.11 1.80
C TYR A 92 -2.22 7.85 0.67
N GLU A 93 -2.66 8.86 -0.07
CA GLU A 93 -3.48 8.72 -1.28
C GLU A 93 -2.79 7.89 -2.36
N ILE A 94 -1.49 8.10 -2.59
CA ILE A 94 -0.71 7.29 -3.52
C ILE A 94 -0.68 5.83 -3.05
N MET A 95 -0.43 5.58 -1.77
CA MET A 95 -0.48 4.21 -1.20
C MET A 95 -1.85 3.56 -1.44
N MET A 96 -2.95 4.29 -1.19
CA MET A 96 -4.31 3.80 -1.40
C MET A 96 -4.61 3.48 -2.87
N LYS A 97 -4.09 4.27 -3.82
CA LYS A 97 -4.17 3.98 -5.26
C LYS A 97 -3.36 2.73 -5.62
N CYS A 98 -2.19 2.54 -5.03
CA CYS A 98 -1.40 1.32 -5.20
C CYS A 98 -2.16 0.07 -4.70
N TRP A 99 -2.99 0.22 -3.67
CA TRP A 99 -3.81 -0.87 -3.12
C TRP A 99 -5.23 -0.96 -3.68
N HIS A 100 -5.47 -0.46 -4.89
CA HIS A 100 -6.77 -0.62 -5.53
C HIS A 100 -7.12 -2.12 -5.69
N PRO A 101 -8.37 -2.56 -5.37
CA PRO A 101 -8.80 -3.95 -5.50
C PRO A 101 -8.59 -4.51 -6.91
N GLU A 102 -9.01 -3.76 -7.93
CA GLU A 102 -8.77 -4.09 -9.33
C GLU A 102 -7.34 -3.71 -9.76
N SER A 103 -6.55 -4.68 -10.24
CA SER A 103 -5.16 -4.45 -10.65
C SER A 103 -5.02 -3.41 -11.77
N LYS A 104 -5.97 -3.37 -12.72
CA LYS A 104 -5.96 -2.43 -13.86
C LYS A 104 -6.22 -0.98 -13.49
N LYS A 105 -6.74 -0.73 -12.29
CA LYS A 105 -7.04 0.62 -11.77
C LYS A 105 -5.89 1.17 -10.93
N ARG A 106 -4.88 0.35 -10.65
CA ARG A 106 -3.66 0.79 -9.97
C ARG A 106 -2.84 1.66 -10.93
N PRO A 107 -2.18 2.72 -10.42
CA PRO A 107 -1.32 3.55 -11.25
C PRO A 107 -0.09 2.75 -11.69
N SER A 108 0.40 3.04 -12.89
CA SER A 108 1.72 2.60 -13.34
C SER A 108 2.82 3.28 -12.53
N PHE A 109 4.02 2.69 -12.50
CA PHE A 109 5.19 3.34 -11.89
C PHE A 109 5.51 4.70 -12.50
N ASN A 110 5.24 4.90 -13.81
CA ASN A 110 5.42 6.19 -14.45
C ASN A 110 4.44 7.24 -13.90
N GLU A 111 3.16 6.89 -13.70
CA GLU A 111 2.18 7.78 -13.07
C GLU A 111 2.55 8.09 -11.62
N ILE A 112 3.00 7.10 -10.86
CA ILE A 112 3.50 7.31 -9.49
C ILE A 112 4.68 8.29 -9.49
N MET A 113 5.65 8.10 -10.38
CA MET A 113 6.80 8.99 -10.53
C MET A 113 6.36 10.43 -10.83
N LEU A 114 5.41 10.63 -11.75
CA LEU A 114 4.89 11.96 -12.07
C LEU A 114 4.16 12.61 -10.89
N LEU A 115 3.42 11.82 -10.09
CA LEU A 115 2.78 12.32 -8.87
C LEU A 115 3.81 12.76 -7.82
N LEU A 116 4.91 12.01 -7.67
CA LEU A 116 5.98 12.31 -6.72
C LEU A 116 6.91 13.46 -7.16
N LEU A 117 7.05 13.68 -8.47
CA LEU A 117 7.87 14.76 -9.04
C LEU A 117 7.12 16.08 -9.19
N LYS A 118 5.81 16.12 -8.89
CA LYS A 118 5.04 17.34 -8.97
C LYS A 118 5.66 18.37 -8.02
N ASP A 119 6.01 19.53 -8.56
CA ASP A 119 6.58 20.66 -7.80
C ASP A 119 5.47 21.25 -6.91
N ASP A 120 5.22 20.55 -5.82
CA ASP A 120 4.25 20.89 -4.82
C ASP A 120 4.99 20.92 -3.49
N SER A 121 5.32 22.12 -3.04
CA SER A 121 5.98 22.33 -1.74
C SER A 121 5.18 21.76 -0.57
N THR A 122 3.92 21.36 -0.80
CA THR A 122 3.06 20.72 0.19
C THR A 122 3.12 19.19 0.18
N LEU A 123 3.82 18.55 -0.76
CA LEU A 123 3.88 17.09 -0.90
C LEU A 123 4.37 16.37 0.36
N LEU A 124 5.26 17.02 1.11
CA LEU A 124 5.82 16.54 2.38
C LEU A 124 5.24 17.23 3.61
N LEU A 125 4.24 18.12 3.43
CA LEU A 125 3.63 18.85 4.53
C LEU A 125 2.39 18.13 5.02
N ILE A 126 2.23 18.11 6.34
CA ILE A 126 1.01 17.69 7.00
C ILE A 126 0.21 18.97 7.31
N PRO A 127 -1.03 19.10 6.81
CA PRO A 127 -1.89 20.23 7.14
C PRO A 127 -2.01 20.42 8.66
N ASP A 128 -2.07 21.67 9.11
CA ASP A 128 -2.18 21.97 10.55
C ASP A 128 -3.47 21.38 11.16
N GLU A 129 -4.53 21.23 10.36
CA GLU A 129 -5.78 20.58 10.77
C GLU A 129 -5.55 19.11 11.17
N ASP A 130 -4.74 18.37 10.40
CA ASP A 130 -4.42 16.97 10.69
C ASP A 130 -3.50 16.86 11.92
N ARG A 131 -2.62 17.84 12.16
CA ARG A 131 -1.79 17.91 13.39
C ARG A 131 -2.61 18.10 14.66
N LEU A 132 -3.79 18.70 14.57
CA LEU A 132 -4.66 18.98 15.72
C LEU A 132 -5.49 17.76 16.15
N THR A 133 -5.65 16.76 15.26
CA THR A 133 -6.51 15.60 15.55
C THR A 133 -5.92 14.67 16.63
N HIS A 134 -4.59 14.61 16.76
CA HIS A 134 -3.86 14.00 17.89
C HIS A 134 -2.45 14.61 17.97
N SER A 135 -1.97 14.96 19.16
CA SER A 135 -0.66 15.62 19.35
C SER A 135 0.52 14.88 18.73
N GLU A 136 0.41 13.56 18.55
CA GLU A 136 1.45 12.69 17.97
C GLU A 136 1.17 12.31 16.51
N ALA A 137 -0.03 12.58 15.97
CA ALA A 137 -0.40 12.21 14.59
C ALA A 137 0.42 12.95 13.53
N GLY A 138 0.90 14.16 13.85
CA GLY A 138 1.76 14.95 12.97
C GLY A 138 3.25 14.57 13.03
N GLN A 139 3.66 13.67 13.92
CA GLN A 139 5.07 13.34 14.14
C GLN A 139 5.46 12.04 13.43
N LEU A 140 6.43 12.13 12.51
CA LEU A 140 7.03 10.96 11.90
C LEU A 140 7.70 10.08 12.98
N GLY A 141 7.36 8.80 13.00
CA GLY A 141 7.86 7.85 14.01
C GLY A 141 7.13 7.86 15.34
N GLY A 142 5.98 8.52 15.44
CA GLY A 142 5.05 8.34 16.57
C GLY A 142 4.43 6.94 16.61
N PRO A 143 3.73 6.57 17.70
CA PRO A 143 3.01 5.30 17.81
C PRO A 143 2.00 5.14 16.67
N LEU A 144 1.94 3.97 16.02
CA LEU A 144 1.09 3.76 14.84
C LEU A 144 -0.39 4.03 15.12
N GLU A 145 -0.84 3.79 16.35
CA GLU A 145 -2.20 4.02 16.82
C GLU A 145 -2.59 5.51 16.75
N ALA A 146 -1.62 6.43 16.78
CA ALA A 146 -1.87 7.85 16.58
C ALA A 146 -2.38 8.17 15.16
N GLY A 147 -2.23 7.25 14.21
CA GLY A 147 -2.72 7.37 12.84
C GLY A 147 -4.14 6.85 12.61
N ASP A 148 -4.75 6.12 13.57
CA ASP A 148 -6.00 5.35 13.38
C ASP A 148 -7.25 6.19 13.00
N LYS A 149 -7.17 7.52 13.10
CA LYS A 149 -8.26 8.45 12.75
C LYS A 149 -7.89 9.44 11.65
N LEU A 150 -6.69 9.33 11.09
CA LEU A 150 -6.30 10.14 9.95
C LEU A 150 -7.02 9.63 8.69
N TYR A 151 -7.33 10.57 7.79
CA TYR A 151 -7.79 10.28 6.42
C TYR A 151 -8.91 9.24 6.33
N THR A 152 -9.93 9.37 7.18
CA THR A 152 -11.07 8.43 7.27
C THR A 152 -11.82 8.29 5.95
N ASP A 153 -11.85 9.35 5.14
CA ASP A 153 -12.36 9.34 3.77
C ASP A 153 -11.64 8.33 2.87
N LEU A 154 -10.31 8.25 3.00
CA LEU A 154 -9.50 7.27 2.27
C LEU A 154 -9.64 5.86 2.85
N GLN A 155 -9.76 5.72 4.18
CA GLN A 155 -9.96 4.41 4.83
C GLN A 155 -11.25 3.72 4.38
N SER A 156 -12.32 4.48 4.14
CA SER A 156 -13.60 3.93 3.68
C SER A 156 -13.68 3.71 2.16
N MET A 157 -12.68 4.13 1.39
CA MET A 157 -12.72 4.14 -0.09
C MET A 157 -13.05 2.78 -0.72
N TYR A 158 -12.65 1.67 -0.10
CA TYR A 158 -12.86 0.32 -0.63
C TYR A 158 -13.73 -0.56 0.27
N ILE A 159 -14.29 0.00 1.34
CA ILE A 159 -15.23 -0.72 2.20
C ILE A 159 -16.60 -0.61 1.52
N ASP A 160 -17.16 -1.73 1.11
CA ASP A 160 -18.51 -1.75 0.57
C ASP A 160 -19.50 -1.35 1.69
N ASP A 161 -20.30 -0.29 1.45
CA ASP A 161 -21.33 0.21 2.38
C ASP A 161 -22.57 -0.71 2.50
N GLU A 162 -22.58 -1.86 1.80
CA GLU A 162 -23.73 -2.78 1.78
C GLU A 162 -23.35 -4.19 2.25
N GLN A 163 -23.68 -4.48 3.52
CA GLN A 163 -24.21 -5.77 3.96
C GLN A 163 -25.59 -5.59 4.55
#